data_AF-A0A417FNV0-F1
#
_entry.id   AF-A0A417FNV0-F1
#
_cell.length_a   1.000
_cell.length_b   1.000
_cell.length_c   1.000
_cell.angle_alpha   90.00
_cell.angle_beta   90.00
_cell.angle_gamma   90.00
#
_symmetry.space_group_name_H-M   'P 1'
#
loop_
_entity.id
_entity.type
_entity.pdbx_description
1 polymer ?
#
loop_
_entity_poly.entity_id
_entity_poly.type
_entity_poly.pdbx_seq_one_letter_code
_entity_poly.pdbx_strand_id
1 'polypeptide(L)'
;MDAKKEKRIRIGTLAFGIAFMPPIWAVLSTYIGVTTGAVALICAGLYVANGNKRSDAFKIAAGFLCGDVWAVLAVWIMETLQFNPDVELYCTLFILGGLAVLIGENVPKYIFTPSWLCGWAIGLTIMGPLKVSEIGTLPIQIGVAMIAGVVYVGIGVDALQKFLIKKLG
;
A
#
# COMPACT_ATOMS: atom_id res chain seq x y z
N MET A 1 25.25 23.18 12.12
CA MET A 1 23.88 23.72 12.15
C MET A 1 23.27 23.40 13.51
N ASP A 2 22.55 24.32 14.15
CA ASP A 2 21.87 24.05 15.42
C ASP A 2 20.88 22.89 15.28
N ALA A 3 20.86 21.97 16.25
CA ALA A 3 19.96 20.79 16.24
C ALA A 3 18.47 21.19 16.11
N LYS A 4 18.10 22.36 16.67
CA LYS A 4 16.74 22.92 16.56
C LYS A 4 16.42 23.41 15.14
N LYS A 5 17.41 23.97 14.43
CA LYS A 5 17.26 24.43 13.04
C LYS A 5 17.16 23.22 12.09
N GLU A 6 17.99 22.20 12.29
CA GLU A 6 17.95 20.96 11.52
C GLU A 6 16.58 20.26 11.64
N LYS A 7 16.08 20.11 12.87
CA LYS A 7 14.76 19.51 13.11
C LYS A 7 13.64 20.27 12.41
N ARG A 8 13.66 21.62 12.45
CA ARG A 8 12.66 22.46 11.75
C ARG A 8 12.70 22.26 10.24
N ILE A 9 13.90 22.22 9.65
CA ILE A 9 14.07 21.99 8.20
C ILE A 9 13.55 20.60 7.83
N ARG A 10 13.88 19.56 8.60
CA ARG A 10 13.40 18.19 8.33
C ARG A 10 11.87 18.09 8.38
N ILE A 11 11.25 18.71 9.38
CA ILE A 11 9.78 18.75 9.51
C ILE A 11 9.16 19.51 8.34
N GLY A 12 9.65 20.73 8.04
CA GLY A 12 9.10 21.56 6.97
C GLY A 12 9.22 20.92 5.59
N THR A 13 10.36 20.29 5.30
CA THR A 13 10.59 19.60 4.02
C THR A 13 9.76 18.32 3.89
N LEU A 14 9.57 17.56 4.96
CA LEU A 14 8.66 16.41 4.97
C LEU A 14 7.21 16.84 4.78
N ALA A 15 6.76 17.85 5.54
CA ALA A 15 5.41 18.39 5.45
C ALA A 15 5.11 18.89 4.03
N PHE A 16 6.05 19.61 3.42
CA PHE A 16 5.94 20.04 2.03
C PHE A 16 5.87 18.85 1.06
N GLY A 17 6.74 17.84 1.21
CA GLY A 17 6.73 16.67 0.34
C GLY A 17 5.39 15.92 0.37
N ILE A 18 4.81 15.73 1.56
CA ILE A 18 3.49 15.10 1.75
C ILE A 18 2.34 16.02 1.29
N ALA A 19 2.45 17.33 1.48
CA ALA A 19 1.44 18.28 0.99
C ALA A 19 1.47 18.43 -0.54
N PHE A 20 2.57 18.06 -1.19
CA PHE A 20 2.78 18.23 -2.63
C PHE A 20 2.53 16.94 -3.41
N MET A 21 3.25 15.85 -3.08
CA MET A 21 3.29 14.65 -3.93
C MET A 21 2.00 13.81 -3.88
N PRO A 22 1.50 13.32 -2.72
CA PRO A 22 0.29 12.52 -2.69
C PRO A 22 -0.96 13.20 -3.29
N PRO A 23 -1.23 14.49 -3.06
CA PRO A 23 -2.36 15.17 -3.70
C PRO A 23 -2.29 15.19 -5.23
N ILE A 24 -1.10 15.33 -5.83
CA ILE A 24 -0.92 15.24 -7.28
C ILE A 24 -1.37 13.86 -7.78
N TRP A 25 -0.96 12.78 -7.13
CA TRP A 25 -1.40 11.43 -7.49
C TRP A 25 -2.91 11.26 -7.34
N ALA A 26 -3.48 11.70 -6.22
CA ALA A 26 -4.91 11.58 -5.95
C ALA A 26 -5.76 12.26 -7.04
N VAL A 27 -5.29 13.38 -7.59
CA VAL A 27 -5.96 14.06 -8.71
C VAL A 27 -5.68 13.35 -10.04
N LEU A 28 -4.41 13.12 -10.38
CA LEU A 28 -4.02 12.60 -11.70
C LEU A 28 -4.44 11.16 -11.96
N SER A 29 -4.53 10.32 -10.93
CA SER A 29 -4.93 8.91 -11.04
C SER A 29 -6.30 8.76 -11.71
N THR A 30 -7.24 9.67 -11.43
CA THR A 30 -8.59 9.63 -12.03
C THR A 30 -8.58 9.86 -13.54
N TYR A 31 -7.66 10.67 -14.06
CA TYR A 31 -7.54 10.96 -15.50
C TYR A 31 -6.96 9.78 -16.30
N ILE A 32 -6.28 8.85 -15.63
CA ILE A 32 -5.75 7.62 -16.24
C ILE A 32 -6.62 6.39 -15.91
N GLY A 33 -7.84 6.60 -15.41
CA GLY A 33 -8.80 5.53 -15.14
C GLY A 33 -8.57 4.76 -13.83
N VAL A 34 -7.74 5.27 -12.91
CA VAL A 34 -7.52 4.70 -11.58
C VAL A 34 -8.40 5.43 -10.57
N THR A 35 -9.46 4.76 -10.11
CA THR A 35 -10.42 5.32 -9.14
C THR A 35 -9.99 5.13 -7.69
N THR A 36 -8.98 4.28 -7.45
CA THR A 36 -8.47 3.90 -6.13
C THR A 36 -7.27 4.75 -5.69
N GLY A 37 -7.25 6.04 -6.03
CA GLY A 37 -6.11 6.94 -5.76
C GLY A 37 -5.68 7.01 -4.29
N ALA A 38 -6.61 6.83 -3.35
CA ALA A 38 -6.36 6.79 -1.91
C ALA A 38 -5.43 5.64 -1.47
N VAL A 39 -5.41 4.53 -2.22
CA VAL A 39 -4.57 3.36 -1.94
C VAL A 39 -3.08 3.73 -1.92
N ALA A 40 -2.65 4.62 -2.82
CA ALA A 40 -1.27 5.07 -2.87
C ALA A 40 -0.84 5.78 -1.58
N LEU A 41 -1.75 6.51 -0.92
CA LEU A 41 -1.45 7.20 0.33
C LEU A 41 -1.25 6.21 1.49
N ILE A 42 -2.07 5.16 1.55
CA ILE A 42 -1.93 4.08 2.54
C ILE A 42 -0.60 3.37 2.33
N CYS A 43 -0.28 3.01 1.09
CA CYS A 43 0.96 2.33 0.75
C CYS A 43 2.20 3.17 1.05
N ALA A 44 2.15 4.47 0.78
CA ALA A 44 3.20 5.41 1.14
C ALA A 44 3.40 5.50 2.66
N GLY A 45 2.30 5.53 3.43
CA GLY A 45 2.35 5.53 4.90
C GLY A 45 3.11 4.34 5.45
N LEU A 46 2.81 3.12 4.96
CA LEU A 46 3.52 1.92 5.36
C LEU A 46 5.00 1.93 4.94
N TYR A 47 5.31 2.42 3.73
CA TYR A 47 6.68 2.55 3.26
C TYR A 47 7.50 3.50 4.14
N VAL A 48 6.91 4.63 4.55
CA VAL A 48 7.52 5.58 5.48
C VAL A 48 7.71 4.94 6.86
N ALA A 49 6.73 4.16 7.33
CA ALA A 49 6.84 3.42 8.60
C ALA A 49 7.98 2.37 8.58
N ASN A 50 8.32 1.80 7.41
CA ASN A 50 9.50 0.95 7.24
C ASN A 50 10.84 1.74 7.20
N GLY A 51 10.81 3.05 7.46
CA GLY A 51 12.00 3.90 7.56
C GLY A 51 12.55 4.39 6.21
N ASN A 52 11.72 4.45 5.16
CA ASN A 52 12.09 4.97 3.84
C ASN A 52 13.29 4.26 3.18
N LYS A 53 13.49 2.98 3.48
CA LYS A 53 14.57 2.17 2.91
C LYS A 53 14.27 1.84 1.45
N ARG A 54 14.97 2.50 0.52
CA ARG A 54 14.78 2.27 -0.93
C ARG A 54 15.06 0.83 -1.35
N SER A 55 15.99 0.16 -0.68
CA SER A 55 16.28 -1.28 -0.89
C SER A 55 15.05 -2.16 -0.67
N ASP A 56 14.11 -1.68 0.15
CA ASP A 56 12.92 -2.42 0.54
C ASP A 56 11.71 -2.09 -0.33
N ALA A 57 11.81 -1.10 -1.22
CA ALA A 57 10.69 -0.65 -2.05
C ALA A 57 10.12 -1.80 -2.90
N PHE A 58 10.99 -2.61 -3.51
CA PHE A 58 10.55 -3.73 -4.34
C PHE A 58 9.81 -4.79 -3.52
N LYS A 59 10.35 -5.21 -2.36
CA LYS A 59 9.69 -6.22 -1.52
C LYS A 59 8.39 -5.72 -0.88
N ILE A 60 8.28 -4.42 -0.64
CA ILE A 60 7.05 -3.77 -0.16
C ILE A 60 6.00 -3.74 -1.27
N ALA A 61 6.37 -3.32 -2.48
CA ALA A 61 5.46 -3.33 -3.62
C ALA A 61 5.00 -4.76 -3.96
N ALA A 62 5.92 -5.72 -3.98
CA ALA A 62 5.60 -7.13 -4.18
C ALA A 62 4.62 -7.65 -3.12
N GLY A 63 4.86 -7.34 -1.84
CA GLY A 63 3.93 -7.70 -0.78
C GLY A 63 2.54 -7.10 -0.98
N PHE A 64 2.45 -5.80 -1.28
CA PHE A 64 1.16 -5.17 -1.59
C PHE A 64 0.39 -5.87 -2.71
N LEU A 65 1.07 -6.18 -3.83
CA LEU A 65 0.46 -6.88 -4.96
C LEU A 65 0.04 -8.31 -4.61
N CYS A 66 0.83 -9.03 -3.82
CA CYS A 66 0.42 -10.32 -3.28
C CYS A 66 -0.84 -10.18 -2.41
N GLY A 67 -0.95 -9.10 -1.63
CA GLY A 67 -2.14 -8.76 -0.86
C GLY A 67 -3.38 -8.52 -1.73
N ASP A 68 -3.23 -7.80 -2.84
CA ASP A 68 -4.33 -7.55 -3.78
C ASP A 68 -4.85 -8.85 -4.41
N VAL A 69 -3.94 -9.74 -4.83
CA VAL A 69 -4.31 -11.10 -5.28
C VAL A 69 -5.01 -11.89 -4.17
N TRP A 70 -4.52 -11.77 -2.93
CA TRP A 70 -5.14 -12.41 -1.76
C TRP A 70 -6.56 -11.89 -1.50
N ALA A 71 -6.84 -10.62 -1.79
CA ALA A 71 -8.17 -10.05 -1.63
C ALA A 71 -9.16 -10.62 -2.66
N VAL A 72 -8.74 -10.74 -3.94
CA VAL A 72 -9.57 -11.39 -4.97
C VAL A 72 -9.88 -12.84 -4.58
N LEU A 73 -8.87 -13.58 -4.13
CA LEU A 73 -9.03 -14.95 -3.66
C LEU A 73 -10.00 -15.03 -2.47
N ALA A 74 -9.87 -14.13 -1.50
CA ALA A 74 -10.74 -14.08 -0.33
C ALA A 74 -12.20 -13.82 -0.70
N VAL A 75 -12.46 -12.84 -1.58
CA VAL A 75 -13.83 -12.55 -2.07
C VAL A 75 -14.38 -13.76 -2.82
N TRP A 76 -13.58 -14.40 -3.67
CA TRP A 76 -14.01 -15.61 -4.37
C TRP A 76 -14.35 -16.78 -3.44
N ILE A 77 -13.54 -17.01 -2.40
CA ILE A 77 -13.83 -18.04 -1.39
C ILE A 77 -15.12 -17.72 -0.65
N MET A 78 -15.28 -16.48 -0.15
CA MET A 78 -16.48 -16.08 0.58
C MET A 78 -17.75 -16.15 -0.27
N GLU A 79 -17.69 -15.85 -1.57
CA GLU A 79 -18.85 -15.99 -2.47
C GLU A 79 -19.15 -17.46 -2.82
N THR A 80 -18.15 -18.33 -2.82
CA THR A 80 -18.30 -19.76 -3.16
C THR A 80 -18.82 -20.57 -1.97
N LEU A 81 -18.43 -20.19 -0.75
CA LEU A 81 -19.00 -20.76 0.46
C LEU A 81 -20.49 -20.34 0.53
N GLN A 82 -21.36 -21.28 0.89
CA GLN A 82 -22.81 -21.04 1.03
C GLN A 82 -23.27 -21.30 2.48
N PHE A 83 -22.39 -21.00 3.43
CA PHE A 83 -22.60 -21.09 4.86
C PHE A 83 -23.12 -19.76 5.43
N ASN A 84 -22.88 -19.55 6.73
CA ASN A 84 -23.17 -18.29 7.39
C ASN A 84 -22.07 -17.25 7.06
N PRO A 85 -22.42 -16.03 6.65
CA PRO A 85 -21.45 -15.00 6.26
C PRO A 85 -20.37 -14.67 7.30
N ASP A 86 -20.71 -14.67 8.60
CA ASP A 86 -19.74 -14.36 9.66
C ASP A 86 -18.72 -15.50 9.82
N VAL A 87 -19.17 -16.74 9.64
CA VAL A 87 -18.30 -17.93 9.67
C VAL A 87 -17.39 -17.94 8.45
N GLU A 88 -17.91 -17.62 7.27
CA GLU A 88 -17.13 -17.54 6.04
C GLU A 88 -16.04 -16.48 6.12
N LEU A 89 -16.41 -15.28 6.56
CA LEU A 89 -15.47 -14.19 6.78
C LEU A 89 -14.40 -14.61 7.80
N TYR A 90 -14.80 -15.12 8.96
CA TYR A 90 -13.87 -15.53 10.00
C TYR A 90 -12.89 -16.61 9.53
N CYS A 91 -13.41 -17.69 8.93
CA CYS A 91 -12.58 -18.80 8.43
C CYS A 91 -11.66 -18.35 7.30
N THR A 92 -12.16 -17.51 6.37
CA THR A 92 -11.34 -16.97 5.29
C THR A 92 -10.22 -16.11 5.84
N LEU A 93 -10.52 -15.19 6.76
CA LEU A 93 -9.52 -14.33 7.39
C LEU A 93 -8.49 -15.13 8.19
N PHE A 94 -8.94 -16.14 8.95
CA PHE A 94 -8.08 -17.00 9.75
C PHE A 94 -7.10 -17.79 8.88
N ILE A 95 -7.62 -18.50 7.87
CA ILE A 95 -6.81 -19.38 7.02
C ILE A 95 -5.89 -18.55 6.13
N LEU A 96 -6.45 -17.60 5.36
CA LEU A 96 -5.65 -16.80 4.43
C LEU A 96 -4.68 -15.88 5.16
N GLY A 97 -5.04 -15.33 6.32
CA GLY A 97 -4.13 -14.52 7.13
C GLY A 97 -2.98 -15.33 7.69
N GLY A 98 -3.27 -16.52 8.23
CA GLY A 98 -2.24 -17.45 8.69
C GLY A 98 -1.30 -17.86 7.55
N LEU A 99 -1.84 -18.22 6.38
CA LEU A 99 -1.05 -18.59 5.21
C LEU A 99 -0.19 -17.43 4.70
N ALA A 100 -0.70 -16.20 4.64
CA ALA A 100 0.07 -15.04 4.20
C ALA A 100 1.31 -14.80 5.10
N VAL A 101 1.16 -14.99 6.42
CA VAL A 101 2.29 -14.87 7.36
C VAL A 101 3.27 -16.04 7.20
N LEU A 102 2.76 -17.28 7.19
CA LEU A 102 3.61 -18.47 7.02
C LEU A 102 4.41 -18.41 5.72
N ILE A 103 3.80 -17.94 4.62
CA ILE A 103 4.49 -17.81 3.34
C ILE A 103 5.44 -16.60 3.37
N GLY A 104 4.95 -15.42 3.75
CA GLY A 104 5.71 -14.17 3.72
C GLY A 104 6.98 -14.21 4.57
N GLU A 105 6.90 -14.75 5.78
CA GLU A 105 8.04 -14.85 6.70
C GLU A 105 9.10 -15.88 6.24
N ASN A 106 8.75 -16.81 5.35
CA ASN A 106 9.70 -17.76 4.77
C ASN A 106 10.40 -17.22 3.51
N VAL A 107 9.93 -16.11 2.93
CA VAL A 107 10.57 -15.43 1.78
C VAL A 107 10.84 -13.94 2.02
N PRO A 108 11.44 -13.53 3.17
CA PRO A 108 11.57 -12.13 3.58
C PRO A 108 12.50 -11.31 2.66
N LYS A 109 13.31 -12.00 1.84
CA LYS A 109 14.13 -11.38 0.80
C LYS A 109 13.29 -10.75 -0.31
N TYR A 110 12.13 -11.33 -0.61
CA TYR A 110 11.28 -10.93 -1.74
C TYR A 110 10.00 -10.24 -1.30
N ILE A 111 9.50 -10.52 -0.10
CA ILE A 111 8.22 -10.00 0.38
C ILE A 111 8.40 -9.37 1.75
N PHE A 112 7.82 -8.18 1.93
CA PHE A 112 7.64 -7.60 3.25
C PHE A 112 6.24 -7.97 3.77
N THR A 113 6.16 -8.96 4.65
CA THR A 113 4.88 -9.50 5.17
C THR A 113 3.89 -8.43 5.63
N PRO A 114 4.28 -7.35 6.34
CA PRO A 114 3.35 -6.29 6.71
C PRO A 114 2.67 -5.61 5.51
N SER A 115 3.38 -5.47 4.37
CA SER A 115 2.79 -4.94 3.14
C SER A 115 1.84 -5.93 2.45
N TRP A 116 2.07 -7.23 2.60
CA TRP A 116 1.10 -8.24 2.15
C TRP A 116 -0.20 -8.12 2.92
N LEU A 117 -0.13 -8.15 4.25
CA LEU A 117 -1.32 -8.03 5.10
C LEU A 117 -2.05 -6.70 4.88
N CYS A 118 -1.29 -5.61 4.73
CA CYS A 118 -1.87 -4.30 4.43
C CYS A 118 -2.52 -4.27 3.03
N GLY A 119 -1.87 -4.83 2.01
CA GLY A 119 -2.43 -4.88 0.66
C GLY A 119 -3.72 -5.71 0.60
N TRP A 120 -3.77 -6.80 1.34
CA TRP A 120 -4.97 -7.62 1.48
C TRP A 120 -6.11 -6.85 2.16
N ALA A 121 -5.83 -6.15 3.26
CA ALA A 121 -6.83 -5.32 3.94
C ALA A 121 -7.38 -4.21 3.04
N ILE A 122 -6.51 -3.56 2.25
CA ILE A 122 -6.93 -2.57 1.24
C ILE A 122 -7.86 -3.21 0.22
N GLY A 123 -7.44 -4.34 -0.36
CA GLY A 123 -8.23 -5.05 -1.37
C GLY A 123 -9.59 -5.48 -0.84
N LEU A 124 -9.66 -6.04 0.38
CA LEU A 124 -10.93 -6.42 1.03
C LEU A 124 -11.82 -5.21 1.34
N THR A 125 -11.25 -4.07 1.70
CA THR A 125 -12.03 -2.86 1.97
C THR A 125 -12.74 -2.36 0.70
N ILE A 126 -12.10 -2.51 -0.47
CA ILE A 126 -12.63 -2.02 -1.75
C ILE A 126 -13.52 -3.08 -2.42
N MET A 127 -13.07 -4.34 -2.46
CA MET A 127 -13.71 -5.42 -3.21
C MET A 127 -14.60 -6.32 -2.36
N GLY A 128 -14.43 -6.34 -1.04
CA GLY A 128 -15.22 -7.18 -0.12
C GLY A 128 -16.74 -7.00 -0.24
N PRO A 129 -17.26 -5.76 -0.45
CA PRO A 129 -18.68 -5.54 -0.66
C PRO A 129 -19.22 -5.95 -2.05
N LEU A 130 -18.35 -6.37 -2.98
CA LEU A 130 -18.70 -6.64 -4.37
C LEU A 130 -18.75 -8.15 -4.64
N LYS A 131 -19.54 -8.55 -5.64
CA LYS A 131 -19.42 -9.91 -6.21
C LYS A 131 -18.20 -10.02 -7.08
N VAL A 132 -17.66 -11.23 -7.24
CA VAL A 132 -16.54 -11.55 -8.13
C VAL A 132 -16.81 -11.07 -9.57
N SER A 133 -18.05 -11.18 -10.04
CA SER A 133 -18.46 -10.68 -11.36
C SER A 133 -18.41 -9.15 -11.51
N GLU A 134 -18.44 -8.40 -10.41
CA GLU A 134 -18.45 -6.94 -10.36
C GLU A 134 -17.04 -6.35 -10.12
N ILE A 135 -16.06 -7.17 -9.74
CA ILE A 135 -14.68 -6.75 -9.46
C ILE A 135 -14.04 -6.06 -10.67
N GLY A 136 -14.30 -6.56 -11.88
CA GLY A 136 -13.81 -5.97 -13.12
C GLY A 136 -12.29 -5.69 -13.11
N THR A 137 -11.90 -4.44 -13.34
CA THR A 137 -10.50 -4.00 -13.38
C THR A 137 -9.99 -3.44 -12.04
N LEU A 138 -10.77 -3.52 -10.96
CA LEU A 138 -10.38 -2.97 -9.65
C LEU A 138 -9.04 -3.48 -9.12
N PRO A 139 -8.69 -4.79 -9.22
CA PRO A 139 -7.39 -5.27 -8.75
C PRO A 139 -6.24 -4.58 -9.50
N ILE A 140 -6.37 -4.40 -10.81
CA ILE A 140 -5.37 -3.69 -11.62
C ILE A 140 -5.23 -2.24 -11.15
N GLN A 141 -6.35 -1.55 -10.89
CA GLN A 141 -6.33 -0.16 -10.41
C GLN A 141 -5.67 -0.07 -9.02
N ILE A 142 -6.03 -0.98 -8.10
CA ILE A 142 -5.44 -1.09 -6.76
C ILE A 142 -3.94 -1.35 -6.88
N GLY A 143 -3.52 -2.32 -7.69
CA GLY A 143 -2.12 -2.63 -7.91
C GLY A 143 -1.31 -1.46 -8.48
N VAL A 144 -1.84 -0.72 -9.45
CA VAL A 144 -1.21 0.51 -9.96
C VAL A 144 -1.08 1.55 -8.85
N ALA A 145 -2.12 1.76 -8.04
CA ALA A 145 -2.08 2.67 -6.91
C ALA A 145 -1.09 2.24 -5.82
N MET A 146 -0.96 0.93 -5.54
CA MET A 146 0.02 0.39 -4.60
C MET A 146 1.45 0.67 -5.06
N ILE A 147 1.74 0.43 -6.34
CA ILE A 147 3.05 0.72 -6.94
C ILE A 147 3.34 2.22 -6.87
N ALA A 148 2.37 3.07 -7.24
CA ALA A 148 2.51 4.52 -7.15
C ALA A 148 2.75 5.01 -5.71
N GLY A 149 2.07 4.40 -4.72
CA GLY A 149 2.28 4.70 -3.32
C GLY A 149 3.70 4.44 -2.84
N VAL A 150 4.32 3.35 -3.30
CA VAL A 150 5.71 3.03 -2.93
C VAL A 150 6.71 3.86 -3.75
N VAL A 151 6.55 3.89 -5.08
CA VAL A 151 7.54 4.45 -6.01
C VAL A 151 7.41 5.96 -6.15
N TYR A 152 6.22 6.46 -6.46
CA TYR A 152 6.02 7.90 -6.67
C TYR A 152 5.94 8.64 -5.34
N VAL A 153 5.08 8.19 -4.42
CA VAL A 153 4.89 8.90 -3.14
C VAL A 153 6.01 8.55 -2.16
N GLY A 154 6.22 7.28 -1.83
CA GLY A 154 7.22 6.86 -0.84
C GLY A 154 8.64 7.29 -1.19
N ILE A 155 9.19 6.76 -2.29
CA ILE A 155 10.55 7.10 -2.74
C ILE A 155 10.64 8.57 -3.18
N GLY A 156 9.63 9.10 -3.87
CA GLY A 156 9.65 10.47 -4.37
C GLY A 156 9.64 11.52 -3.27
N VAL A 157 8.83 11.36 -2.21
CA VAL A 157 8.84 12.25 -1.04
C VAL A 157 10.19 12.18 -0.33
N ASP A 158 10.75 10.99 -0.13
CA ASP A 158 12.09 10.83 0.45
C ASP A 158 13.18 11.54 -0.39
N ALA A 159 13.12 11.39 -1.72
CA ALA A 159 14.05 12.05 -2.64
C ALA A 159 13.92 13.58 -2.60
N LEU A 160 12.69 14.10 -2.64
CA LEU A 160 12.40 15.52 -2.55
C LEU A 160 12.86 16.09 -1.21
N GLN A 161 12.59 15.39 -0.11
CA GLN A 161 13.00 15.81 1.22
C GLN A 161 14.52 15.91 1.33
N LYS A 162 15.26 14.88 0.89
CA LYS A 162 16.73 14.88 0.88
C LYS A 162 17.31 16.01 0.04
N PHE A 163 16.71 16.27 -1.13
CA PHE A 163 17.10 17.38 -2.00
C PHE A 163 16.91 18.74 -1.31
N LEU A 164 15.74 18.97 -0.71
CA LEU A 164 15.44 20.23 -0.03
C LEU A 164 16.33 20.44 1.21
N ILE A 165 16.58 19.39 2.00
CA ILE A 165 17.50 19.46 3.13
C ILE A 165 18.90 19.85 2.67
N LYS A 166 19.41 19.28 1.57
CA LYS A 166 20.73 19.64 1.02
C LYS A 166 20.82 21.11 0.56
N LYS A 167 19.69 21.70 0.16
CA LYS A 167 19.64 23.09 -0.34
C LYS A 167 19.40 24.12 0.77
N LEU A 168 18.71 23.73 1.85
CA LEU A 168 18.27 24.62 2.93
C LEU A 168 19.10 24.48 4.22
N GLY A 169 19.78 23.34 4.41
CA GLY A 169 20.67 23.07 5.53
C GLY A 169 22.05 23.65 5.32
#